data_AF-A0AAW1HMH4-F1
#
_entry.id   AF-A0AAW1HMH4-F1
#
_cell.length_a   1.000
_cell.length_b   1.000
_cell.length_c   1.000
_cell.angle_alpha   90.00
_cell.angle_beta   90.00
_cell.angle_gamma   90.00
#
_symmetry.space_group_name_H-M   'P 1'
#
loop_
_entity.id
_entity.type
_entity.pdbx_description
1 polymer ?
#
loop_
_entity_poly.entity_id
_entity_poly.type
_entity_poly.pdbx_seq_one_letter_code
_entity_poly.pdbx_strand_id
1 'polypeptide(L)'
;MMNPKTLIHIQFFKDLWPYGGTLMSATVYKTTLQTVLTTQLLITPKTHSSFLTKYNPLSHSTNIQVLFYQKMATFEAAFVMLLLLMMLQNPIFVDSSYDDVFPSEDEWLSATATYITEANASIINEGACGYGDLHKATYGRYGTGLSSMLFNKGSVCGACFEIRCVDHIRWCQAGSPSVFVTATDYCPPNYGLSAEYGGWCNFPNEHFEMSEDAFSEIAVRSANLIPIQYRRVDCERDGGIRFTVTGNENFYQVLITNVGFDGEVVGVKIKGSRTGWIPMARNWGQYWQSNLNLKGQPLSFEVTTSSGKSVKSFNVAPKTWHFGQTFEGRQIYS
;
A
#
# COMPACT_ATOMS: atom_id res chain seq x y z
N MET A 1 -6.50 17.06 -23.72
CA MET A 1 -6.98 17.01 -22.32
C MET A 1 -7.27 15.57 -21.98
N MET A 2 -6.38 14.92 -21.22
CA MET A 2 -6.51 13.50 -20.85
C MET A 2 -7.04 13.38 -19.42
N ASN A 3 -7.84 12.33 -19.20
CA ASN A 3 -8.54 12.00 -17.95
C ASN A 3 -7.54 11.72 -16.80
N PRO A 4 -7.83 12.16 -15.55
CA PRO A 4 -6.96 11.96 -14.38
C PRO A 4 -6.65 10.49 -14.06
N LYS A 5 -7.45 9.51 -14.52
CA LYS A 5 -7.16 8.07 -14.37
C LYS A 5 -5.95 7.60 -15.19
N THR A 6 -5.55 8.34 -16.23
CA THR A 6 -4.46 7.95 -17.12
C THR A 6 -3.08 8.40 -16.62
N LEU A 7 -3.00 9.46 -15.79
CA LEU A 7 -1.73 9.96 -15.26
C LEU A 7 -1.11 9.03 -14.20
N ILE A 8 -1.94 8.38 -13.38
CA ILE A 8 -1.49 7.48 -12.30
C ILE A 8 -0.80 6.23 -12.89
N HIS A 9 -1.29 5.72 -14.02
CA HIS A 9 -0.69 4.58 -14.71
C HIS A 9 0.65 4.90 -15.39
N ILE A 10 0.87 6.16 -15.80
CA ILE A 10 2.11 6.57 -16.48
C ILE A 10 3.24 6.79 -15.46
N GLN A 11 2.92 7.26 -14.25
CA GLN A 11 3.93 7.50 -13.22
C GLN A 11 4.47 6.19 -12.63
N PHE A 12 3.62 5.18 -12.44
CA PHE A 12 4.02 3.86 -11.94
C PHE A 12 5.03 3.14 -12.86
N PHE A 13 5.05 3.46 -14.17
CA PHE A 13 5.98 2.87 -15.14
C PHE A 13 7.33 3.61 -15.24
N LYS A 14 7.43 4.86 -14.79
CA LYS A 14 8.68 5.62 -14.83
C LYS A 14 9.64 5.26 -13.70
N ASP A 15 9.12 4.77 -12.58
CA ASP A 15 9.92 4.47 -11.38
C ASP A 15 10.65 3.11 -11.45
N LEU A 16 10.49 2.35 -12.54
CA LEU A 16 11.16 1.06 -12.76
C LEU A 16 12.38 1.13 -13.69
N TRP A 17 12.78 2.30 -14.21
CA TRP A 17 13.91 2.39 -15.16
C TRP A 17 14.58 3.78 -15.21
N PRO A 18 15.74 4.01 -14.56
CA PRO A 18 16.36 5.34 -14.54
C PRO A 18 17.32 5.62 -15.70
N TYR A 19 17.44 4.76 -16.73
CA TYR A 19 18.33 5.02 -17.87
C TYR A 19 17.63 4.94 -19.22
N GLY A 20 17.56 6.08 -19.91
CA GLY A 20 16.93 6.22 -21.22
C GLY A 20 17.49 5.26 -22.27
N GLY A 21 16.58 4.54 -22.93
CA GLY A 21 16.85 3.67 -24.07
C GLY A 21 15.59 3.57 -24.95
N THR A 22 15.79 3.64 -26.26
CA THR A 22 14.79 3.79 -27.31
C THR A 22 13.72 2.68 -27.32
N LEU A 23 12.46 3.08 -27.57
CA LEU A 23 11.28 2.21 -27.74
C LEU A 23 11.53 1.00 -28.65
N MET A 24 11.45 -0.21 -28.10
CA MET A 24 11.18 -1.43 -28.87
C MET A 24 9.71 -1.84 -28.70
N SER A 25 9.04 -2.14 -29.81
CA SER A 25 7.61 -2.46 -29.89
C SER A 25 7.22 -3.75 -29.14
N ALA A 26 6.04 -3.74 -28.50
CA ALA A 26 5.44 -4.82 -27.72
C ALA A 26 5.28 -6.16 -28.47
N THR A 27 5.45 -6.18 -29.79
CA THR A 27 5.43 -7.40 -30.61
C THR A 27 6.64 -8.32 -30.36
N VAL A 28 7.79 -7.78 -29.92
CA VAL A 28 9.01 -8.58 -29.68
C VAL A 28 8.95 -9.35 -28.35
N TYR A 29 8.29 -8.79 -27.33
CA TYR A 29 8.19 -9.40 -26.00
C TYR A 29 7.38 -10.71 -26.00
N LYS A 30 6.33 -10.77 -26.85
CA LYS A 30 5.43 -11.92 -26.92
C LYS A 30 6.11 -13.14 -27.56
N THR A 31 7.01 -12.93 -28.52
CA THR A 31 7.73 -14.00 -29.21
C THR A 31 8.84 -14.59 -28.34
N THR A 32 9.53 -13.77 -27.53
CA THR A 32 10.62 -14.24 -26.66
C THR A 32 10.11 -15.12 -25.52
N LEU A 33 9.02 -14.73 -24.85
CA LEU A 33 8.42 -15.52 -23.76
C LEU A 33 7.85 -16.87 -24.23
N GLN A 34 7.30 -16.91 -25.44
CA GLN A 34 6.73 -18.14 -26.00
C GLN A 34 7.81 -19.16 -26.42
N THR A 35 9.02 -18.67 -26.74
CA THR A 35 10.18 -19.50 -27.10
C THR A 35 10.91 -20.05 -25.86
N VAL A 36 10.93 -19.28 -24.76
CA VAL A 36 11.54 -19.70 -23.47
C VAL A 36 10.68 -20.74 -22.75
N LEU A 37 9.35 -20.63 -22.78
CA LEU A 37 8.46 -21.63 -22.17
C LEU A 37 8.43 -22.97 -22.93
N THR A 38 8.68 -22.99 -24.24
CA THR A 38 8.70 -24.24 -25.02
C THR A 38 10.04 -24.98 -24.94
N THR A 39 11.14 -24.31 -24.60
CA THR A 39 12.46 -24.95 -24.43
C THR A 39 12.70 -25.53 -23.04
N GLN A 40 11.98 -25.07 -22.01
CA GLN A 40 12.08 -25.62 -20.65
C GLN A 40 11.30 -26.93 -20.43
N LEU A 41 10.43 -27.34 -21.37
CA LEU A 41 9.58 -28.53 -21.23
C LEU A 41 10.11 -29.81 -21.91
N LEU A 42 11.30 -29.79 -22.55
CA LEU A 42 11.81 -30.93 -23.34
C LEU A 42 13.18 -31.47 -22.92
N ILE A 43 13.72 -31.09 -21.76
CA ILE A 43 15.01 -31.61 -21.28
C ILE A 43 14.78 -32.49 -20.04
N THR A 44 14.35 -33.73 -20.27
CA THR A 44 14.63 -34.84 -19.34
C THR A 44 15.70 -35.75 -19.95
N PRO A 45 16.71 -36.18 -19.18
CA PRO A 45 17.90 -36.82 -19.72
C PRO A 45 17.63 -38.31 -19.95
N LYS A 46 17.53 -38.75 -21.20
CA LYS A 46 17.81 -40.14 -21.60
C LYS A 46 18.13 -40.23 -23.09
N THR A 47 19.23 -40.94 -23.35
CA THR A 47 19.70 -41.50 -24.63
C THR A 47 20.18 -40.52 -25.70
N HIS A 48 21.46 -40.14 -25.58
CA HIS A 48 22.36 -39.93 -26.72
C HIS A 48 22.42 -41.20 -27.60
N SER A 49 22.61 -40.99 -28.91
CA SER A 49 22.83 -41.99 -29.97
C SER A 49 21.61 -42.33 -30.81
N SER A 50 21.36 -41.53 -31.86
CA SER A 50 21.03 -42.00 -33.23
C SER A 50 20.41 -40.89 -34.11
N PHE A 51 21.08 -39.75 -34.33
CA PHE A 51 20.65 -38.81 -35.38
C PHE A 51 21.86 -38.05 -35.97
N LEU A 52 22.87 -38.81 -36.40
CA LEU A 52 23.99 -38.29 -37.20
C LEU A 52 24.11 -39.11 -38.49
N THR A 53 23.16 -38.97 -39.40
CA THR A 53 23.37 -39.31 -40.81
C THR A 53 22.32 -38.66 -41.69
N LYS A 54 22.59 -37.42 -42.05
CA LYS A 54 22.34 -36.77 -43.35
C LYS A 54 22.30 -35.28 -43.08
N TYR A 55 23.39 -34.58 -43.39
CA TYR A 55 23.34 -33.31 -44.11
C TYR A 55 24.78 -32.86 -44.31
N ASN A 56 25.20 -32.84 -45.57
CA ASN A 56 26.44 -32.23 -46.05
C ASN A 56 26.11 -31.66 -47.44
N PRO A 57 26.85 -30.66 -47.92
CA PRO A 57 27.01 -29.31 -47.38
C PRO A 57 26.56 -28.27 -48.42
N LEU A 58 26.21 -27.05 -48.00
CA LEU A 58 26.35 -25.79 -48.76
C LEU A 58 25.66 -24.67 -47.97
N SER A 59 26.39 -23.99 -47.09
CA SER A 59 26.07 -22.62 -46.65
C SER A 59 27.09 -22.18 -45.60
N HIS A 60 27.79 -21.09 -45.90
CA HIS A 60 28.83 -20.44 -45.08
C HIS A 60 28.29 -19.81 -43.77
N SER A 61 27.03 -20.09 -43.40
CA SER A 61 26.28 -19.42 -42.33
C SER A 61 26.20 -20.19 -41.00
N THR A 62 26.60 -21.48 -40.98
CA THR A 62 26.48 -22.32 -39.77
C THR A 62 27.54 -22.03 -38.70
N ASN A 63 28.72 -21.56 -39.07
CA ASN A 63 29.80 -21.27 -38.12
C ASN A 63 29.52 -20.03 -37.24
N ILE A 64 28.88 -19.00 -37.80
CA ILE A 64 28.59 -17.76 -37.05
C ILE A 64 27.50 -17.99 -36.01
N GLN A 65 26.46 -18.75 -36.35
CA GLN A 65 25.36 -19.09 -35.42
C GLN A 65 25.88 -19.93 -34.24
N VAL A 66 26.69 -20.97 -34.49
CA VAL A 66 27.28 -21.80 -33.42
C VAL A 66 28.23 -20.98 -32.53
N LEU A 67 29.06 -20.11 -33.13
CA LEU A 67 29.91 -19.17 -32.38
C LEU A 67 29.10 -18.18 -31.55
N PHE A 68 27.94 -17.73 -32.02
CA PHE A 68 27.06 -16.82 -31.28
C PHE A 68 26.42 -17.52 -30.08
N TYR A 69 25.92 -18.75 -30.24
CA TYR A 69 25.35 -19.54 -29.15
C TYR A 69 26.41 -19.96 -28.12
N GLN A 70 27.61 -20.35 -28.54
CA GLN A 70 28.73 -20.62 -27.61
C GLN A 70 29.20 -19.37 -26.87
N LYS A 71 29.22 -18.20 -27.53
CA LYS A 71 29.56 -16.92 -26.88
C LYS A 71 28.47 -16.46 -25.91
N MET A 72 27.19 -16.68 -26.20
CA MET A 72 26.10 -16.33 -25.28
C MET A 72 26.07 -17.25 -24.04
N ALA A 73 26.26 -18.56 -24.23
CA ALA A 73 26.31 -19.51 -23.11
C ALA A 73 27.52 -19.28 -22.19
N THR A 74 28.68 -18.89 -22.74
CA THR A 74 29.86 -18.51 -21.94
C THR A 74 29.68 -17.16 -21.25
N PHE A 75 28.91 -16.23 -21.81
CA PHE A 75 28.58 -14.96 -21.18
C PHE A 75 27.63 -15.14 -19.99
N GLU A 76 26.59 -15.97 -20.11
CA GLU A 76 25.68 -16.26 -19.01
C GLU A 76 26.39 -17.00 -17.86
N ALA A 77 27.23 -17.99 -18.18
CA ALA A 77 28.01 -18.71 -17.16
C ALA A 77 29.03 -17.80 -16.44
N ALA A 78 29.68 -16.89 -17.18
CA ALA A 78 30.60 -15.91 -16.60
C ALA A 78 29.87 -14.90 -15.70
N PHE A 79 28.66 -14.48 -16.09
CA PHE A 79 27.84 -13.56 -15.29
C PHE A 79 27.36 -14.21 -13.98
N VAL A 80 26.92 -15.46 -14.02
CA VAL A 80 26.52 -16.22 -12.81
C VAL A 80 27.72 -16.49 -11.90
N MET A 81 28.89 -16.83 -12.46
CA MET A 81 30.12 -16.98 -11.69
C MET A 81 30.58 -15.67 -11.06
N LEU A 82 30.46 -14.54 -11.77
CA LEU A 82 30.79 -13.21 -11.23
C LEU A 82 29.84 -12.82 -10.10
N LEU A 83 28.54 -13.11 -10.22
CA LEU A 83 27.56 -12.91 -9.15
C LEU A 83 27.87 -13.79 -7.93
N LEU A 84 28.22 -15.07 -8.13
CA LEU A 84 28.62 -15.97 -7.04
C LEU A 84 29.92 -15.52 -6.36
N LEU A 85 30.88 -14.97 -7.12
CA LEU A 85 32.12 -14.40 -6.60
C LEU A 85 31.87 -13.11 -5.81
N MET A 86 30.93 -12.26 -6.24
CA MET A 86 30.50 -11.08 -5.48
C MET A 86 29.81 -11.47 -4.15
N MET A 87 29.09 -12.60 -4.12
CA MET A 87 28.49 -13.14 -2.90
C MET A 87 29.53 -13.74 -1.93
N LEU A 88 30.71 -14.15 -2.42
CA LEU A 88 31.78 -14.74 -1.62
C LEU A 88 32.80 -13.73 -1.09
N GLN A 89 32.74 -12.46 -1.52
CA GLN A 89 33.71 -11.42 -1.14
C GLN A 89 33.25 -10.47 -0.03
N ASN A 90 32.10 -10.72 0.61
CA ASN A 90 31.62 -9.90 1.74
C ASN A 90 31.66 -10.66 3.07
N PRO A 91 32.80 -10.76 3.77
CA PRO A 91 32.77 -11.00 5.21
C PRO A 91 32.68 -9.63 5.89
N ILE A 92 31.50 -9.01 5.85
CA ILE A 92 31.21 -7.92 6.79
C ILE A 92 29.89 -8.26 7.47
N PHE A 93 30.03 -9.04 8.55
CA PHE A 93 29.20 -8.86 9.72
C PHE A 93 29.45 -7.43 10.19
N VAL A 94 28.66 -6.48 9.68
CA VAL A 94 28.41 -5.26 10.45
C VAL A 94 27.35 -5.69 11.44
N ASP A 95 27.78 -5.94 12.67
CA ASP A 95 26.90 -5.78 13.83
C ASP A 95 26.56 -4.28 13.90
N SER A 96 25.65 -3.87 13.04
CA SER A 96 24.91 -2.64 13.24
C SER A 96 23.69 -3.10 13.99
N SER A 97 23.77 -3.10 15.32
CA SER A 97 22.66 -2.64 16.12
C SER A 97 22.36 -1.20 15.70
N TYR A 98 21.80 -1.03 14.50
CA TYR A 98 20.82 0.02 14.29
C TYR A 98 19.67 -0.49 15.15
N ASP A 99 19.72 -0.15 16.43
CA ASP A 99 18.50 -0.07 17.20
C ASP A 99 17.64 0.86 16.36
N ASP A 100 16.69 0.25 15.64
CA ASP A 100 15.53 0.92 15.12
C ASP A 100 14.83 1.40 16.38
N VAL A 101 15.32 2.51 16.95
CA VAL A 101 14.65 3.26 17.99
C VAL A 101 13.47 3.84 17.26
N PHE A 102 12.46 3.00 17.07
CA PHE A 102 11.10 3.47 16.89
C PHE A 102 10.90 4.43 18.06
N PRO A 103 10.66 5.73 17.79
CA PRO A 103 10.29 6.67 18.82
C PRO A 103 9.25 5.99 19.71
N SER A 104 9.47 5.96 21.02
CA SER A 104 8.45 5.45 21.93
C SER A 104 7.13 6.13 21.60
N GLU A 105 5.99 5.44 21.68
CA GLU A 105 4.68 5.99 21.25
C GLU A 105 4.31 7.34 21.91
N ASP A 106 5.02 7.73 22.96
CA ASP A 106 4.90 9.02 23.64
C ASP A 106 5.73 10.18 23.05
N GLU A 107 6.65 9.94 22.12
CA GLU A 107 7.51 10.97 21.55
C GLU A 107 6.77 11.81 20.51
N TRP A 108 6.86 13.13 20.66
CA TRP A 108 6.29 14.09 19.72
C TRP A 108 7.21 14.29 18.53
N LEU A 109 6.71 14.00 17.33
CA LEU A 109 7.39 14.21 16.05
C LEU A 109 6.96 15.54 15.42
N SER A 110 7.85 16.17 14.67
CA SER A 110 7.59 17.45 14.01
C SER A 110 7.03 17.25 12.61
N ALA A 111 5.95 17.96 12.28
CA ALA A 111 5.35 17.97 10.96
C ALA A 111 4.75 19.35 10.63
N THR A 112 4.09 19.45 9.49
CA THR A 112 3.27 20.62 9.15
C THR A 112 1.82 20.22 8.94
N ALA A 113 0.90 21.19 9.10
CA ALA A 113 -0.51 20.97 8.83
C ALA A 113 -1.12 22.10 8.00
N THR A 114 -2.03 21.71 7.12
CA THR A 114 -2.99 22.58 6.43
C THR A 114 -4.41 22.08 6.74
N TYR A 115 -5.42 22.75 6.21
CA TYR A 115 -6.79 22.28 6.30
C TYR A 115 -7.52 22.38 4.95
N ILE A 116 -8.49 21.49 4.76
CA ILE A 116 -9.38 21.54 3.60
C ILE A 116 -10.63 22.36 3.95
N THR A 117 -10.96 23.33 3.11
CA THR A 117 -12.25 24.04 3.15
C THR A 117 -13.35 23.18 2.54
N GLU A 118 -14.57 23.25 3.06
CA GLU A 118 -15.72 22.42 2.63
C GLU A 118 -16.00 22.42 1.11
N ALA A 119 -15.50 23.41 0.35
CA ALA A 119 -15.58 23.45 -1.11
C ALA A 119 -14.80 22.31 -1.81
N ASN A 120 -13.80 21.72 -1.14
CA ASN A 120 -12.95 20.65 -1.65
C ASN A 120 -13.18 19.32 -0.91
N ALA A 121 -14.46 18.97 -0.69
CA ALA A 121 -14.96 17.82 0.10
C ALA A 121 -14.54 16.39 -0.35
N SER A 122 -13.38 16.21 -0.99
CA SER A 122 -12.77 14.93 -1.35
C SER A 122 -12.59 14.02 -0.12
N ILE A 123 -12.01 14.56 0.96
CA ILE A 123 -11.85 13.85 2.24
C ILE A 123 -13.19 13.32 2.74
N ILE A 124 -14.25 14.13 2.63
CA ILE A 124 -15.56 13.84 3.22
C ILE A 124 -16.30 12.73 2.46
N ASN A 125 -16.10 12.60 1.14
CA ASN A 125 -16.94 11.73 0.30
C ASN A 125 -16.22 10.51 -0.30
N GLU A 126 -14.92 10.62 -0.64
CA GLU A 126 -14.20 9.59 -1.39
C GLU A 126 -12.69 9.50 -1.02
N GLY A 127 -12.38 9.55 0.28
CA GLY A 127 -10.99 9.50 0.74
C GLY A 127 -10.24 8.20 0.37
N ALA A 128 -8.92 8.29 0.29
CA ALA A 128 -7.99 7.25 -0.15
C ALA A 128 -8.00 5.97 0.72
N CYS A 129 -8.60 6.03 1.90
CA CYS A 129 -8.79 4.88 2.76
C CYS A 129 -10.04 4.05 2.43
N GLY A 130 -10.93 4.57 1.59
CA GLY A 130 -12.12 3.86 1.12
C GLY A 130 -13.32 3.90 2.06
N TYR A 131 -13.29 4.75 3.09
CA TYR A 131 -14.38 4.90 4.07
C TYR A 131 -15.63 5.58 3.50
N GLY A 132 -15.55 6.16 2.31
CA GLY A 132 -16.65 6.88 1.67
C GLY A 132 -17.04 8.11 2.46
N ASP A 133 -18.35 8.32 2.62
CA ASP A 133 -18.90 9.40 3.45
C ASP A 133 -18.42 9.27 4.90
N LEU A 134 -17.47 10.12 5.31
CA LEU A 134 -16.85 10.02 6.63
C LEU A 134 -17.83 10.30 7.76
N HIS A 135 -18.87 11.11 7.54
CA HIS A 135 -19.90 11.35 8.55
C HIS A 135 -20.69 10.06 8.80
N LYS A 136 -21.03 9.31 7.74
CA LYS A 136 -21.65 7.98 7.87
C LYS A 136 -20.71 6.94 8.46
N ALA A 137 -19.42 7.04 8.14
CA ALA A 137 -18.39 6.14 8.67
C ALA A 137 -17.94 6.50 10.10
N THR A 138 -18.56 7.49 10.75
CA THR A 138 -18.24 7.96 12.13
C THR A 138 -16.83 8.53 12.30
N TYR A 139 -16.16 8.88 11.20
CA TYR A 139 -14.83 9.52 11.20
C TYR A 139 -14.91 11.04 10.92
N GLY A 140 -16.07 11.53 10.47
CA GLY A 140 -16.20 12.73 9.63
C GLY A 140 -16.04 14.11 10.24
N ARG A 141 -15.76 14.25 11.54
CA ARG A 141 -15.40 15.56 12.10
C ARG A 141 -13.90 15.78 12.18
N TYR A 142 -13.17 14.77 12.62
CA TYR A 142 -11.74 14.84 12.90
C TYR A 142 -10.96 13.86 12.02
N GLY A 143 -11.13 13.99 10.71
CA GLY A 143 -10.38 13.24 9.69
C GLY A 143 -9.17 14.02 9.18
N THR A 144 -8.16 13.32 8.67
CA THR A 144 -7.00 13.93 8.03
C THR A 144 -6.47 13.10 6.86
N GLY A 145 -6.03 13.80 5.82
CA GLY A 145 -5.20 13.29 4.75
C GLY A 145 -3.72 13.31 5.13
N LEU A 146 -3.00 12.24 4.84
CA LEU A 146 -1.58 12.14 5.16
C LEU A 146 -0.71 12.33 3.91
N SER A 147 0.41 13.03 4.07
CA SER A 147 1.48 13.11 3.06
C SER A 147 1.99 11.74 2.61
N SER A 148 2.74 11.70 1.51
CA SER A 148 3.36 10.45 1.01
C SER A 148 4.27 9.77 2.02
N MET A 149 4.98 10.55 2.84
CA MET A 149 5.87 10.02 3.88
C MET A 149 5.06 9.25 4.96
N LEU A 150 3.92 9.80 5.38
CA LEU A 150 3.11 9.25 6.47
C LEU A 150 2.06 8.22 6.02
N PHE A 151 1.51 8.36 4.82
CA PHE A 151 0.40 7.51 4.36
C PHE A 151 0.83 6.05 4.11
N ASN A 152 2.12 5.81 3.85
CA ASN A 152 2.73 4.51 3.62
C ASN A 152 1.85 3.57 2.76
N LYS A 153 1.47 4.05 1.57
CA LYS A 153 0.64 3.33 0.58
C LYS A 153 -0.72 2.85 1.14
N GLY A 154 -1.27 3.55 2.12
CA GLY A 154 -2.58 3.28 2.73
C GLY A 154 -2.56 2.23 3.84
N SER A 155 -1.38 1.76 4.26
CA SER A 155 -1.27 0.89 5.44
C SER A 155 -1.77 1.59 6.70
N VAL A 156 -1.45 2.88 6.86
CA VAL A 156 -1.77 3.73 8.01
C VAL A 156 -3.25 4.16 8.06
N CYS A 157 -4.06 3.82 7.05
CA CYS A 157 -5.48 4.13 7.05
C CYS A 157 -6.18 3.63 8.32
N GLY A 158 -6.90 4.51 9.01
CA GLY A 158 -7.59 4.20 10.28
C GLY A 158 -6.78 4.48 11.54
N ALA A 159 -5.47 4.72 11.43
CA ALA A 159 -4.63 5.16 12.53
C ALA A 159 -5.11 6.47 13.17
N CYS A 160 -4.87 6.62 14.47
CA CYS A 160 -5.17 7.84 15.22
C CYS A 160 -3.91 8.55 15.65
N PHE A 161 -4.00 9.89 15.65
CA PHE A 161 -2.92 10.78 16.01
C PHE A 161 -3.42 11.86 16.95
N GLU A 162 -2.61 12.21 17.93
CA GLU A 162 -2.74 13.46 18.68
C GLU A 162 -1.85 14.50 18.03
N ILE A 163 -2.40 15.69 17.75
CA ILE A 163 -1.71 16.78 17.05
C ILE A 163 -1.83 18.06 17.85
N ARG A 164 -0.74 18.84 17.95
CA ARG A 164 -0.73 20.18 18.55
C ARG A 164 0.03 21.18 17.69
N CYS A 165 -0.46 22.41 17.63
CA CYS A 165 0.27 23.52 16.99
C CYS A 165 1.40 23.99 17.91
N VAL A 166 2.59 24.19 17.34
CA VAL A 166 3.79 24.62 18.08
C VAL A 166 4.43 25.85 17.43
N ASP A 167 5.37 26.48 18.13
CA ASP A 167 6.30 27.48 17.57
C ASP A 167 5.69 28.67 16.83
N HIS A 168 4.40 28.98 17.04
CA HIS A 168 3.75 30.10 16.37
C HIS A 168 2.62 30.79 17.17
N ILE A 169 2.98 31.74 18.04
CA ILE A 169 2.05 32.44 18.95
C ILE A 169 0.87 33.15 18.27
N ARG A 170 1.03 33.57 17.00
CA ARG A 170 -0.05 34.25 16.25
C ARG A 170 -1.03 33.26 15.62
N TRP A 171 -0.59 32.03 15.34
CA TRP A 171 -1.41 31.06 14.58
C TRP A 171 -1.96 29.96 15.47
N CYS A 172 -1.17 29.47 16.43
CA CYS A 172 -1.64 28.48 17.38
C CYS A 172 -2.67 29.07 18.32
N GLN A 173 -3.66 28.26 18.70
CA GLN A 173 -4.65 28.63 19.70
C GLN A 173 -4.00 28.84 21.07
N ALA A 174 -4.56 29.76 21.85
CA ALA A 174 -4.06 30.07 23.19
C ALA A 174 -4.13 28.82 24.09
N GLY A 175 -3.05 28.58 24.85
CA GLY A 175 -2.92 27.38 25.68
C GLY A 175 -2.40 26.14 24.96
N SER A 176 -2.11 26.23 23.65
CA SER A 176 -1.56 25.14 22.83
C SER A 176 -2.34 23.83 22.99
N PRO A 177 -3.67 23.83 22.76
CA PRO A 177 -4.48 22.62 22.83
C PRO A 177 -4.00 21.59 21.79
N SER A 178 -4.33 20.32 22.05
CA SER A 178 -4.18 19.24 21.10
C SER A 178 -5.54 18.75 20.58
N VAL A 179 -5.52 18.09 19.42
CA VAL A 179 -6.70 17.48 18.79
C VAL A 179 -6.36 16.05 18.36
N PHE A 180 -7.35 15.16 18.48
CA PHE A 180 -7.25 13.79 18.01
C PHE A 180 -7.86 13.66 16.63
N VAL A 181 -7.12 13.07 15.69
CA VAL A 181 -7.57 12.86 14.31
C VAL A 181 -7.39 11.42 13.86
N THR A 182 -8.21 11.00 12.90
CA THR A 182 -8.05 9.70 12.22
C THR A 182 -7.52 9.90 10.79
N ALA A 183 -6.54 9.08 10.39
CA ALA A 183 -6.09 9.01 9.01
C ALA A 183 -7.18 8.41 8.10
N THR A 184 -7.75 9.24 7.24
CA THR A 184 -8.89 8.90 6.39
C THR A 184 -8.63 9.10 4.90
N ASP A 185 -7.57 9.84 4.56
CA ASP A 185 -7.26 10.18 3.18
C ASP A 185 -5.74 10.26 2.94
N TYR A 186 -5.39 10.53 1.69
CA TYR A 186 -4.05 10.75 1.21
C TYR A 186 -3.96 12.17 0.66
N CYS A 187 -3.00 12.94 1.14
CA CYS A 187 -2.66 14.22 0.57
C CYS A 187 -1.70 14.02 -0.62
N PRO A 188 -2.15 14.23 -1.87
CA PRO A 188 -1.33 13.95 -3.04
C PRO A 188 -0.20 14.98 -3.18
N PRO A 189 0.99 14.55 -3.64
CA PRO A 189 2.13 15.45 -3.84
C PRO A 189 1.88 16.38 -5.03
N ASN A 190 2.43 17.59 -4.92
CA ASN A 190 2.54 18.56 -6.00
C ASN A 190 4.00 18.97 -6.20
N TYR A 191 4.73 18.18 -6.99
CA TYR A 191 6.15 18.40 -7.27
C TYR A 191 6.45 19.65 -8.12
N GLY A 192 5.41 20.36 -8.59
CA GLY A 192 5.56 21.63 -9.30
C GLY A 192 5.72 22.84 -8.38
N LEU A 193 5.52 22.68 -7.07
CA LEU A 193 5.54 23.76 -6.07
C LEU A 193 6.49 23.41 -4.91
N SER A 194 7.01 24.43 -4.22
CA SER A 194 7.84 24.24 -3.02
C SER A 194 7.00 23.84 -1.81
N ALA A 195 7.64 23.33 -0.75
CA ALA A 195 6.96 22.86 0.45
C ALA A 195 6.06 23.94 1.09
N GLU A 196 6.46 25.21 1.01
CA GLU A 196 5.79 26.35 1.63
C GLU A 196 4.63 26.90 0.77
N TYR A 197 4.58 26.55 -0.51
CA TYR A 197 3.67 27.16 -1.49
C TYR A 197 2.90 26.11 -2.32
N GLY A 198 2.54 24.97 -1.72
CA GLY A 198 1.65 23.96 -2.33
C GLY A 198 2.25 22.56 -2.45
N GLY A 199 3.56 22.42 -2.22
CA GLY A 199 4.29 21.15 -2.24
C GLY A 199 4.48 20.51 -0.86
N TRP A 200 3.69 20.89 0.15
CA TRP A 200 3.85 20.41 1.53
C TRP A 200 3.66 18.89 1.70
N CYS A 201 2.93 18.22 0.80
CA CYS A 201 2.76 16.75 0.80
C CYS A 201 3.79 15.99 -0.04
N ASN A 202 4.75 16.69 -0.66
CA ASN A 202 5.85 16.08 -1.40
C ASN A 202 6.75 15.30 -0.46
N PHE A 203 7.18 14.11 -0.86
CA PHE A 203 8.23 13.38 -0.16
C PHE A 203 9.52 14.24 -0.08
N PRO A 204 10.24 14.30 1.06
CA PRO A 204 10.05 13.54 2.30
C PRO A 204 9.24 14.26 3.39
N ASN A 205 8.49 15.30 3.05
CA ASN A 205 7.79 16.11 4.05
C ASN A 205 6.71 15.29 4.76
N GLU A 206 6.69 15.41 6.09
CA GLU A 206 5.59 14.94 6.93
C GLU A 206 4.54 16.05 7.04
N HIS A 207 3.35 15.76 6.53
CA HIS A 207 2.26 16.71 6.48
C HIS A 207 0.90 16.07 6.75
N PHE A 208 0.05 16.83 7.46
CA PHE A 208 -1.34 16.52 7.77
C PHE A 208 -2.27 17.54 7.11
N GLU A 209 -3.08 17.08 6.16
CA GLU A 209 -4.15 17.85 5.56
C GLU A 209 -5.43 17.58 6.36
N MET A 210 -5.74 18.46 7.31
CA MET A 210 -6.77 18.22 8.33
C MET A 210 -8.16 18.66 7.86
N SER A 211 -9.22 18.15 8.47
CA SER A 211 -10.53 18.80 8.38
C SER A 211 -10.48 20.21 8.98
N GLU A 212 -11.29 21.12 8.45
CA GLU A 212 -11.39 22.50 8.97
C GLU A 212 -11.75 22.51 10.46
N ASP A 213 -12.63 21.62 10.89
CA ASP A 213 -13.02 21.45 12.29
C ASP A 213 -11.83 21.04 13.16
N ALA A 214 -11.03 20.05 12.74
CA ALA A 214 -9.86 19.61 13.49
C ALA A 214 -8.78 20.70 13.58
N PHE A 215 -8.52 21.38 12.47
CA PHE A 215 -7.52 22.43 12.40
C PHE A 215 -7.88 23.61 13.32
N SER A 216 -9.16 23.98 13.36
CA SER A 216 -9.66 25.12 14.14
C SER A 216 -9.52 24.93 15.66
N GLU A 217 -9.42 23.69 16.14
CA GLU A 217 -9.14 23.39 17.56
C GLU A 217 -7.73 23.81 17.98
N ILE A 218 -6.75 23.76 17.06
CA ILE A 218 -5.33 23.98 17.38
C ILE A 218 -4.74 25.25 16.77
N ALA A 219 -5.36 25.81 15.73
CA ALA A 219 -4.90 27.02 15.07
C ALA A 219 -6.02 27.90 14.51
N VAL A 220 -5.69 29.16 14.26
CA VAL A 220 -6.60 30.11 13.59
C VAL A 220 -6.69 29.81 12.10
N ARG A 221 -7.90 29.80 11.55
CA ARG A 221 -8.16 29.48 10.13
C ARG A 221 -7.45 30.38 9.11
N SER A 222 -7.04 31.58 9.49
CA SER A 222 -6.27 32.46 8.59
C SER A 222 -4.81 32.00 8.38
N ALA A 223 -4.35 31.00 9.13
CA ALA A 223 -3.06 30.36 8.92
C ALA A 223 -3.18 29.26 7.85
N ASN A 224 -2.52 29.45 6.72
CA ASN A 224 -2.59 28.50 5.59
C ASN A 224 -1.70 27.26 5.77
N LEU A 225 -0.64 27.37 6.59
CA LEU A 225 0.31 26.30 6.89
C LEU A 225 0.88 26.57 8.28
N ILE A 226 0.84 25.59 9.17
CA ILE A 226 1.35 25.71 10.54
C ILE A 226 2.36 24.61 10.85
N PRO A 227 3.39 24.88 11.66
CA PRO A 227 4.20 23.84 12.27
C PRO A 227 3.38 23.16 13.38
N ILE A 228 3.43 21.82 13.39
CA ILE A 228 2.77 21.00 14.39
C ILE A 228 3.76 20.00 14.99
N GLN A 229 3.38 19.48 16.15
CA GLN A 229 3.89 18.22 16.63
C GLN A 229 2.76 17.19 16.64
N TYR A 230 3.10 15.93 16.37
CA TYR A 230 2.15 14.83 16.40
C TYR A 230 2.75 13.57 17.04
N ARG A 231 1.89 12.65 17.48
CA ARG A 231 2.26 11.31 17.91
C ARG A 231 1.14 10.31 17.64
N ARG A 232 1.46 9.02 17.57
CA ARG A 232 0.44 7.94 17.49
C ARG A 232 -0.27 7.82 18.82
N VAL A 233 -1.57 7.52 18.77
CA VAL A 233 -2.39 7.23 19.94
C VAL A 233 -3.39 6.13 19.64
N ASP A 234 -3.93 5.53 20.69
CA ASP A 234 -5.04 4.60 20.58
C ASP A 234 -6.29 5.30 20.03
N CYS A 235 -6.91 4.65 19.04
CA CYS A 235 -8.21 5.01 18.51
C CYS A 235 -9.32 4.57 19.47
N GLU A 236 -10.01 5.53 20.07
CA GLU A 236 -11.26 5.29 20.78
C GLU A 236 -12.42 5.14 19.78
N ARG A 237 -13.19 4.04 19.90
CA ARG A 237 -14.30 3.71 19.00
C ARG A 237 -15.50 3.18 19.76
N ASP A 238 -16.67 3.69 19.39
CA ASP A 238 -17.95 3.15 19.84
C ASP A 238 -18.35 1.93 19.01
N GLY A 239 -18.71 0.84 19.68
CA GLY A 239 -19.12 -0.40 19.05
C GLY A 239 -17.96 -1.22 18.47
N GLY A 240 -18.34 -2.24 17.70
CA GLY A 240 -17.41 -3.20 17.11
C GLY A 240 -16.78 -2.77 15.80
N ILE A 241 -15.79 -3.54 15.36
CA ILE A 241 -15.26 -3.44 13.98
C ILE A 241 -16.40 -3.74 13.01
N ARG A 242 -16.50 -2.93 11.96
CA ARG A 242 -17.53 -3.04 10.92
C ARG A 242 -16.95 -3.65 9.65
N PHE A 243 -17.67 -4.62 9.12
CA PHE A 243 -17.33 -5.40 7.93
C PHE A 243 -18.36 -5.13 6.85
N THR A 244 -18.04 -4.27 5.88
CA THR A 244 -18.91 -4.00 4.74
C THR A 244 -18.52 -4.92 3.58
N VAL A 245 -19.36 -5.92 3.29
CA VAL A 245 -19.09 -6.92 2.26
C VAL A 245 -19.51 -6.37 0.91
N THR A 246 -18.57 -6.20 -0.01
CA THR A 246 -18.78 -5.66 -1.36
C THR A 246 -18.23 -6.60 -2.43
N GLY A 247 -18.51 -6.29 -3.70
CA GLY A 247 -18.03 -7.06 -4.85
C GLY A 247 -19.13 -7.87 -5.52
N ASN A 248 -18.77 -9.03 -6.07
CA ASN A 248 -19.63 -9.92 -6.85
C ASN A 248 -19.16 -11.40 -6.77
N GLU A 249 -19.78 -12.30 -7.53
CA GLU A 249 -19.50 -13.74 -7.46
C GLU A 249 -18.06 -14.14 -7.84
N ASN A 250 -17.33 -13.26 -8.52
CA ASN A 250 -15.94 -13.45 -8.93
C ASN A 250 -14.94 -12.60 -8.11
N PHE A 251 -15.43 -11.70 -7.26
CA PHE A 251 -14.61 -10.74 -6.54
C PHE A 251 -15.23 -10.45 -5.17
N TYR A 252 -14.61 -10.95 -4.10
CA TYR A 252 -15.10 -10.72 -2.73
C TYR A 252 -14.21 -9.69 -2.07
N GLN A 253 -14.80 -8.57 -1.69
CA GLN A 253 -14.11 -7.48 -1.04
C GLN A 253 -14.81 -7.14 0.27
N VAL A 254 -14.04 -6.74 1.26
CA VAL A 254 -14.55 -6.33 2.57
C VAL A 254 -13.84 -5.04 2.95
N LEU A 255 -14.63 -3.98 3.15
CA LEU A 255 -14.13 -2.76 3.78
C LEU A 255 -14.17 -2.95 5.29
N ILE A 256 -13.03 -2.72 5.93
CA ILE A 256 -12.89 -2.76 7.39
C ILE A 256 -12.95 -1.32 7.90
N THR A 257 -13.90 -1.04 8.79
CA THR A 257 -13.99 0.26 9.47
C THR A 257 -14.20 0.08 10.96
N ASN A 258 -14.14 1.20 11.69
CA ASN A 258 -14.34 1.28 13.14
C ASN A 258 -13.38 0.40 13.96
N VAL A 259 -12.10 0.35 13.56
CA VAL A 259 -11.05 -0.36 14.31
C VAL A 259 -10.53 0.55 15.42
N GLY A 260 -10.60 0.06 16.66
CA GLY A 260 -10.04 0.73 17.83
C GLY A 260 -8.57 0.37 18.07
N PHE A 261 -8.01 0.85 19.18
CA PHE A 261 -6.61 0.65 19.54
C PHE A 261 -5.70 1.22 18.44
N ASP A 262 -4.74 0.46 17.88
CA ASP A 262 -3.85 0.96 16.83
C ASP A 262 -4.56 1.65 15.66
N GLY A 263 -5.79 1.23 15.31
CA GLY A 263 -6.56 1.63 14.13
C GLY A 263 -5.96 1.15 12.79
N GLU A 264 -4.64 0.93 12.77
CA GLU A 264 -3.86 0.39 11.67
C GLU A 264 -3.97 -1.14 11.62
N VAL A 265 -4.76 -1.62 10.67
CA VAL A 265 -4.90 -3.06 10.39
C VAL A 265 -3.74 -3.51 9.52
N VAL A 266 -3.03 -4.58 9.87
CA VAL A 266 -1.94 -5.17 9.07
C VAL A 266 -2.30 -6.54 8.47
N GLY A 267 -3.36 -7.18 8.97
CA GLY A 267 -3.81 -8.46 8.44
C GLY A 267 -5.30 -8.71 8.65
N VAL A 268 -5.94 -9.30 7.65
CA VAL A 268 -7.33 -9.75 7.74
C VAL A 268 -7.45 -11.18 7.24
N LYS A 269 -8.23 -12.00 7.96
CA LYS A 269 -8.64 -13.33 7.49
C LYS A 269 -10.14 -13.43 7.47
N ILE A 270 -10.65 -14.20 6.52
CA ILE A 270 -12.07 -14.53 6.37
C ILE A 270 -12.27 -16.03 6.49
N LYS A 271 -13.40 -16.45 7.07
CA LYS A 271 -13.77 -17.87 7.22
C LYS A 271 -15.25 -18.06 6.95
N GLY A 272 -15.58 -19.02 6.08
CA GLY A 272 -16.93 -19.57 5.95
C GLY A 272 -17.14 -20.79 6.85
N SER A 273 -18.38 -21.27 6.94
CA SER A 273 -18.71 -22.48 7.71
C SER A 273 -18.05 -23.75 7.16
N ARG A 274 -17.67 -23.79 5.87
CA ARG A 274 -17.05 -24.95 5.21
C ARG A 274 -15.56 -24.75 4.90
N THR A 275 -14.93 -23.72 5.44
CA THR A 275 -13.52 -23.38 5.15
C THR A 275 -12.69 -23.25 6.42
N GLY A 276 -11.36 -23.25 6.29
CA GLY A 276 -10.47 -22.70 7.30
C GLY A 276 -10.47 -21.17 7.32
N TRP A 277 -9.58 -20.58 8.12
CA TRP A 277 -9.25 -19.16 8.03
C TRP A 277 -8.41 -18.90 6.79
N ILE A 278 -8.88 -18.03 5.91
CA ILE A 278 -8.21 -17.67 4.66
C ILE A 278 -7.67 -16.24 4.78
N PRO A 279 -6.37 -16.00 4.59
CA PRO A 279 -5.83 -14.65 4.55
C PRO A 279 -6.41 -13.86 3.38
N MET A 280 -6.74 -12.61 3.63
CA MET A 280 -7.17 -11.65 2.61
C MET A 280 -5.99 -10.77 2.22
N ALA A 281 -5.93 -10.37 0.96
CA ALA A 281 -4.94 -9.39 0.49
C ALA A 281 -5.51 -7.97 0.63
N ARG A 282 -4.71 -7.00 1.03
CA ARG A 282 -5.12 -5.60 0.92
C ARG A 282 -5.14 -5.20 -0.55
N ASN A 283 -6.28 -4.69 -1.01
CA ASN A 283 -6.42 -4.18 -2.37
C ASN A 283 -6.00 -2.70 -2.42
N TRP A 284 -6.69 -1.86 -1.65
CA TRP A 284 -6.44 -0.42 -1.55
C TRP A 284 -7.06 0.11 -0.26
N GLY A 285 -6.39 1.04 0.42
CA GLY A 285 -6.85 1.57 1.71
C GLY A 285 -7.20 0.45 2.71
N GLN A 286 -8.43 0.49 3.23
CA GLN A 286 -8.98 -0.57 4.09
C GLN A 286 -9.90 -1.58 3.38
N TYR A 287 -9.83 -1.66 2.05
CA TYR A 287 -10.46 -2.75 1.33
C TYR A 287 -9.55 -3.98 1.25
N TRP A 288 -10.07 -5.10 1.73
CA TRP A 288 -9.43 -6.41 1.73
C TRP A 288 -10.15 -7.34 0.77
N GLN A 289 -9.40 -8.10 -0.02
CA GLN A 289 -9.93 -8.98 -1.07
C GLN A 289 -9.65 -10.46 -0.81
N SER A 290 -10.58 -11.30 -1.24
CA SER A 290 -10.45 -12.76 -1.31
C SER A 290 -11.02 -13.27 -2.64
N ASN A 291 -10.41 -14.32 -3.18
CA ASN A 291 -10.84 -14.96 -4.44
C ASN A 291 -11.76 -16.16 -4.20
N LEU A 292 -12.26 -16.35 -2.98
CA LEU A 292 -13.11 -17.50 -2.64
C LEU A 292 -14.58 -17.13 -2.60
N ASN A 293 -15.40 -17.95 -3.26
CA ASN A 293 -16.84 -17.85 -3.18
C ASN A 293 -17.35 -18.37 -1.83
N LEU A 294 -17.76 -17.44 -0.96
CA LEU A 294 -18.31 -17.73 0.36
C LEU A 294 -19.82 -17.47 0.44
N LYS A 295 -20.49 -17.26 -0.70
CA LYS A 295 -21.93 -17.04 -0.76
C LYS A 295 -22.68 -18.23 -0.16
N GLY A 296 -23.75 -17.94 0.58
CA GLY A 296 -24.53 -18.96 1.28
C GLY A 296 -23.80 -19.62 2.45
N GLN A 297 -22.76 -18.99 3.00
CA GLN A 297 -22.08 -19.38 4.23
C GLN A 297 -22.07 -18.19 5.20
N PRO A 298 -22.27 -18.41 6.51
CA PRO A 298 -21.96 -17.38 7.49
C PRO A 298 -20.49 -16.98 7.39
N LEU A 299 -20.19 -15.69 7.54
CA LEU A 299 -18.83 -15.17 7.46
C LEU A 299 -18.30 -14.83 8.85
N SER A 300 -17.08 -15.26 9.11
CA SER A 300 -16.28 -14.88 10.26
C SER A 300 -15.06 -14.09 9.80
N PHE A 301 -14.60 -13.17 10.63
CA PHE A 301 -13.46 -12.31 10.35
C PHE A 301 -12.44 -12.34 11.48
N GLU A 302 -11.17 -12.31 11.12
CA GLU A 302 -10.05 -12.10 12.03
C GLU A 302 -9.32 -10.85 11.57
N VAL A 303 -9.17 -9.87 12.45
CA VAL A 303 -8.46 -8.61 12.15
C VAL A 303 -7.23 -8.55 13.06
N THR A 304 -6.08 -8.23 12.48
CA THR A 304 -4.80 -8.08 13.17
C THR A 304 -4.27 -6.68 12.96
N THR A 305 -3.87 -6.01 14.04
CA THR A 305 -3.36 -4.63 14.02
C THR A 305 -1.84 -4.58 14.08
N SER A 306 -1.25 -3.41 13.86
CA SER A 306 0.20 -3.19 13.80
C SER A 306 0.97 -3.62 15.05
N SER A 307 0.35 -3.54 16.23
CA SER A 307 0.92 -4.07 17.49
C SER A 307 0.95 -5.61 17.58
N GLY A 308 0.37 -6.32 16.61
CA GLY A 308 0.24 -7.77 16.62
C GLY A 308 -0.99 -8.30 17.38
N LYS A 309 -1.83 -7.42 17.96
CA LYS A 309 -3.12 -7.83 18.54
C LYS A 309 -4.07 -8.31 17.45
N SER A 310 -4.81 -9.39 17.72
CA SER A 310 -5.82 -9.92 16.80
C SER A 310 -7.16 -10.17 17.49
N VAL A 311 -8.25 -9.87 16.80
CA VAL A 311 -9.61 -10.21 17.25
C VAL A 311 -10.34 -11.07 16.22
N LYS A 312 -11.02 -12.12 16.71
CA LYS A 312 -11.87 -13.00 15.91
C LYS A 312 -13.34 -12.70 16.18
N SER A 313 -14.09 -12.44 15.12
CA SER A 313 -15.53 -12.27 15.14
C SER A 313 -16.19 -13.40 14.34
N PHE A 314 -16.87 -14.31 15.03
CA PHE A 314 -17.43 -15.51 14.43
C PHE A 314 -18.86 -15.30 13.93
N ASN A 315 -19.14 -15.77 12.70
CA ASN A 315 -20.46 -15.77 12.07
C ASN A 315 -21.19 -14.42 12.12
N VAL A 316 -20.43 -13.32 12.00
CA VAL A 316 -20.93 -11.94 12.06
C VAL A 316 -21.87 -11.63 10.91
N ALA A 317 -21.55 -12.11 9.70
CA ALA A 317 -22.50 -12.10 8.59
C ALA A 317 -23.28 -13.42 8.57
N PRO A 318 -24.63 -13.40 8.62
CA PRO A 318 -25.43 -14.61 8.58
C PRO A 318 -25.38 -15.27 7.20
N LYS A 319 -25.78 -16.53 7.08
CA LYS A 319 -25.80 -17.28 5.79
C LYS A 319 -26.50 -16.53 4.64
N THR A 320 -27.45 -15.67 4.97
CA THR A 320 -28.29 -14.88 4.06
C THR A 320 -27.70 -13.50 3.74
N TRP A 321 -26.41 -13.28 3.99
CA TRP A 321 -25.74 -12.03 3.66
C TRP A 321 -25.75 -11.77 2.14
N HIS A 322 -25.75 -10.49 1.76
CA HIS A 322 -25.67 -9.99 0.40
C HIS A 322 -24.61 -8.90 0.31
N PHE A 323 -24.10 -8.64 -0.90
CA PHE A 323 -23.19 -7.53 -1.14
C PHE A 323 -23.87 -6.18 -0.84
N GLY A 324 -23.07 -5.24 -0.32
CA GLY A 324 -23.53 -3.92 0.15
C GLY A 324 -23.94 -3.89 1.62
N GLN A 325 -23.94 -5.01 2.33
CA GLN A 325 -24.31 -5.06 3.74
C GLN A 325 -23.10 -4.84 4.66
N THR A 326 -23.34 -4.15 5.77
CA THR A 326 -22.37 -3.95 6.85
C THR A 326 -22.77 -4.76 8.07
N PHE A 327 -21.78 -5.42 8.68
CA PHE A 327 -21.97 -6.22 9.87
C PHE A 327 -20.99 -5.80 10.96
N GLU A 328 -21.43 -5.79 12.20
CA GLU A 328 -20.61 -5.40 13.35
C GLU A 328 -20.10 -6.63 14.10
N GLY A 329 -18.80 -6.68 14.37
CA GLY A 329 -18.15 -7.76 15.09
C GLY A 329 -17.61 -7.31 16.45
N ARG A 330 -16.55 -7.98 16.90
CA ARG A 330 -15.83 -7.62 18.13
C ARG A 330 -14.87 -6.46 17.87
N GLN A 331 -14.40 -5.85 18.95
CA GLN A 331 -13.45 -4.74 18.95
C GLN A 331 -12.11 -5.15 19.56
N ILE A 332 -11.06 -4.40 19.22
CA ILE A 332 -9.74 -4.43 19.87
C ILE A 332 -9.68 -3.26 20.84
N TYR A 333 -9.31 -3.54 22.09
CA TYR A 333 -9.13 -2.54 23.14
C TYR A 333 -7.67 -2.53 23.62
N SER A 334 -7.28 -1.45 24.29
CA SER A 334 -5.95 -1.29 24.90
C SER A 334 -5.65 -2.32 25.96
#